data_AF-A0A850CKE1-F1
#
_entry.id   AF-A0A850CKE1-F1
#
_cell.length_a   1.000
_cell.length_b   1.000
_cell.length_c   1.000
_cell.angle_alpha   90.00
_cell.angle_beta   90.00
_cell.angle_gamma   90.00
#
_symmetry.space_group_name_H-M   'P 1'
#
loop_
_entity.id
_entity.type
_entity.pdbx_description
1 polymer ?
#
loop_
_entity_poly.entity_id
_entity_poly.type
_entity_poly.pdbx_seq_one_letter_code
_entity_poly.pdbx_strand_id
1 'polypeptide(L)'
;MRIFDPHIHMTSRTTDDYRRMHAAGVRAVVEPSFWLGQPRTNVGSFCDYFDALLGWEPFRASQYGIAHHATIGLNPKEANDPRCREVLEVLPRYLAQDRVVAVGE
;
A
#
# COMPACT_ATOMS: atom_id res chain seq x y z
N MET A 1 -15.55 20.08 -1.30
CA MET A 1 -15.99 18.67 -1.43
C MET A 1 -14.99 17.78 -0.71
N ARG A 2 -15.42 16.68 -0.09
CA ARG A 2 -14.51 15.66 0.47
C ARG A 2 -14.51 14.47 -0.50
N ILE A 3 -13.34 14.14 -1.04
CA ILE A 3 -13.13 13.06 -2.00
C ILE A 3 -12.42 11.90 -1.30
N PHE A 4 -12.85 10.69 -1.64
CA PHE A 4 -12.18 9.44 -1.32
C PHE A 4 -11.62 8.86 -2.63
N ASP A 5 -10.31 8.60 -2.68
CA ASP A 5 -9.66 7.95 -3.81
C ASP A 5 -9.51 6.45 -3.50
N PRO A 6 -10.31 5.57 -4.14
CA PRO A 6 -10.33 4.15 -3.78
C PRO A 6 -9.14 3.35 -4.32
N HIS A 7 -8.29 3.92 -5.17
CA HIS A 7 -7.15 3.19 -5.76
C HIS A 7 -6.03 4.14 -6.20
N ILE A 8 -4.98 4.24 -5.40
CA ILE A 8 -3.80 5.04 -5.76
C ILE A 8 -2.52 4.50 -5.09
N HIS A 9 -1.44 4.37 -5.88
CA HIS A 9 -0.14 3.93 -5.37
C HIS A 9 0.71 5.10 -4.83
N MET A 10 0.49 5.49 -3.57
CA MET A 10 1.19 6.62 -2.97
C MET A 10 2.69 6.41 -2.82
N THR A 11 3.16 5.16 -2.66
CA THR A 11 4.59 4.83 -2.69
C THR A 11 5.29 5.39 -3.95
N SER A 12 4.56 5.52 -5.07
CA SER A 12 5.06 6.08 -6.34
C SER A 12 4.75 7.58 -6.53
N ARG A 13 4.27 8.26 -5.50
CA ARG A 13 3.87 9.67 -5.52
C ARG A 13 4.77 10.53 -4.64
N THR A 14 4.89 11.78 -5.04
CA THR A 14 5.66 12.78 -4.32
C THR A 14 4.85 13.38 -3.16
N THR A 15 5.51 14.10 -2.27
CA THR A 15 4.82 14.89 -1.25
C THR A 15 4.03 16.06 -1.83
N ASP A 16 4.42 16.57 -2.99
CA ASP A 16 3.65 17.59 -3.72
C ASP A 16 2.33 17.04 -4.25
N ASP A 17 2.28 15.76 -4.62
CA ASP A 17 1.03 15.10 -5.00
C ASP A 17 0.04 15.11 -3.82
N TYR A 18 0.49 14.79 -2.60
CA TYR A 18 -0.37 14.89 -1.41
C TYR A 18 -0.92 16.31 -1.19
N ARG A 19 -0.10 17.35 -1.37
CA ARG A 19 -0.58 18.75 -1.28
C ARG A 19 -1.65 19.06 -2.32
N ARG A 20 -1.41 18.66 -3.57
CA ARG A 20 -2.34 18.88 -4.69
C ARG A 20 -3.63 18.09 -4.49
N MET A 21 -3.55 16.84 -4.05
CA MET A 21 -4.68 16.00 -3.71
C MET A 21 -5.53 16.62 -2.60
N HIS A 22 -4.91 17.09 -1.52
CA HIS A 22 -5.63 17.73 -0.43
C HIS A 22 -6.33 19.02 -0.90
N ALA A 23 -5.65 19.85 -1.69
CA ALA A 23 -6.21 21.06 -2.28
C ALA A 23 -7.39 20.76 -3.23
N ALA A 24 -7.33 19.65 -3.98
CA ALA A 24 -8.41 19.16 -4.84
C ALA A 24 -9.59 18.56 -4.06
N GLY A 25 -9.45 18.34 -2.74
CA GLY A 25 -10.51 17.85 -1.87
C GLY A 25 -10.37 16.40 -1.43
N VAL A 26 -9.30 15.69 -1.81
CA VAL A 26 -9.03 14.32 -1.34
C VAL A 26 -8.76 14.35 0.16
N ARG A 27 -9.42 13.47 0.91
CA ARG A 27 -9.28 13.33 2.36
C ARG A 27 -8.94 11.93 2.81
N ALA A 28 -9.20 10.93 1.97
CA ALA A 28 -8.82 9.56 2.24
C ALA A 28 -8.44 8.84 0.94
N VAL A 29 -7.51 7.91 1.05
CA VAL A 29 -7.06 7.05 -0.04
C VAL A 29 -7.06 5.59 0.38
N VAL A 30 -7.16 4.69 -0.59
CA VAL A 30 -6.76 3.29 -0.46
C VAL A 30 -5.59 3.04 -1.42
N GLU A 31 -4.48 2.56 -0.88
CA GLU A 31 -3.31 2.13 -1.66
C GLU A 31 -3.21 0.61 -1.72
N PRO A 32 -3.40 0.01 -2.90
CA PRO A 32 -3.14 -1.41 -3.06
C PRO A 32 -1.64 -1.72 -3.06
N SER A 33 -1.27 -2.80 -2.38
CA SER A 33 0.06 -3.39 -2.52
C SER A 33 0.30 -3.82 -3.96
N PHE A 34 1.44 -3.45 -4.54
CA PHE A 34 1.72 -3.67 -5.97
C PHE A 34 3.16 -4.15 -6.25
N TRP A 35 3.41 -4.51 -7.51
CA TRP A 35 4.70 -4.97 -8.00
C TRP A 35 5.72 -3.83 -8.15
N LEU A 36 6.89 -3.96 -7.51
CA LEU A 36 7.88 -2.88 -7.36
C LEU A 36 8.75 -2.58 -8.61
N GLY A 37 8.39 -3.08 -9.79
CA GLY A 37 9.22 -2.89 -10.99
C GLY A 37 10.36 -3.91 -11.15
N GLN A 38 10.60 -4.75 -10.14
CA GLN A 38 11.58 -5.85 -10.19
C GLN A 38 11.03 -7.13 -9.53
N PRO A 39 11.51 -8.32 -9.94
CA PRO A 39 11.19 -9.56 -9.23
C PRO A 39 11.69 -9.50 -7.80
N ARG A 40 10.80 -9.77 -6.83
CA ARG A 40 11.20 -9.98 -5.44
C ARG A 40 12.05 -11.24 -5.31
N THR A 41 13.08 -11.18 -4.49
CA THR A 41 14.06 -12.27 -4.33
C THR A 41 13.85 -13.10 -3.07
N ASN A 42 13.05 -12.61 -2.12
CA ASN A 42 12.72 -13.28 -0.86
C ASN A 42 11.48 -12.64 -0.21
N VAL A 43 10.91 -13.34 0.79
CA VAL A 43 9.77 -12.87 1.61
C VAL A 43 10.07 -11.57 2.36
N GLY A 44 11.32 -11.33 2.76
CA GLY A 44 11.74 -10.10 3.46
C GLY A 44 11.41 -8.84 2.68
N SER A 45 11.56 -8.86 1.35
CA SER A 45 11.16 -7.72 0.52
C SER A 45 9.67 -7.37 0.63
N PHE A 46 8.79 -8.38 0.75
CA PHE A 46 7.36 -8.17 0.96
C PHE A 46 7.12 -7.55 2.33
N CYS A 47 7.75 -8.09 3.38
CA CYS A 47 7.65 -7.56 4.73
C CYS A 47 8.06 -6.09 4.81
N ASP A 48 9.25 -5.74 4.29
CA ASP A 48 9.75 -4.36 4.29
C ASP A 48 8.79 -3.41 3.55
N TYR A 49 8.22 -3.89 2.44
CA TYR A 49 7.25 -3.12 1.67
C TYR A 49 5.90 -2.95 2.39
N PHE A 50 5.35 -4.02 2.96
CA PHE A 50 4.10 -3.94 3.72
C PHE A 50 4.27 -3.09 4.98
N ASP A 51 5.42 -3.16 5.65
CA ASP A 51 5.73 -2.32 6.80
C ASP A 51 5.83 -0.83 6.39
N ALA A 52 6.41 -0.53 5.22
CA ALA A 52 6.37 0.82 4.67
C ALA A 52 4.93 1.26 4.35
N LEU A 53 4.11 0.38 3.79
CA LEU A 53 2.73 0.69 3.39
C LEU A 53 1.79 0.91 4.59
N LEU A 54 2.04 0.25 5.72
CA LEU A 54 1.18 0.31 6.91
C LEU A 54 1.74 1.19 8.02
N GLY A 55 3.04 1.45 8.03
CA GLY A 55 3.71 2.34 8.97
C GLY A 55 4.03 3.70 8.35
N TRP A 56 4.93 3.71 7.37
CA TRP A 56 5.47 4.95 6.80
C TRP A 56 4.44 5.73 5.97
N GLU A 57 3.71 5.08 5.07
CA GLU A 57 2.76 5.77 4.19
C GLU A 57 1.61 6.46 4.93
N PRO A 58 0.97 5.84 5.94
CA PRO A 58 -0.02 6.54 6.76
C PRO A 58 0.57 7.70 7.56
N PHE A 59 1.78 7.54 8.09
CA PHE A 59 2.49 8.65 8.73
C PHE A 59 2.71 9.78 7.73
N ARG A 60 3.25 9.49 6.54
CA ARG A 60 3.52 10.47 5.48
C ARG A 60 2.25 11.18 5.03
N ALA A 61 1.16 10.45 4.76
CA ALA A 61 -0.13 11.01 4.35
C ALA A 61 -0.75 11.93 5.42
N SER A 62 -0.60 11.58 6.70
CA SER A 62 -1.16 12.36 7.82
C SER A 62 -0.60 13.78 7.89
N GLN A 63 0.66 13.98 7.49
CA GLN A 63 1.30 15.30 7.43
C GLN A 63 0.64 16.25 6.42
N TYR A 64 -0.17 15.71 5.50
CA TYR A 64 -0.90 16.46 4.48
C TYR A 64 -2.42 16.36 4.66
N GLY A 65 -2.89 15.88 5.82
CA GLY A 65 -4.32 15.80 6.13
C GLY A 65 -5.08 14.81 5.24
N ILE A 66 -4.43 13.72 4.82
CA ILE A 66 -5.04 12.61 4.07
C ILE A 66 -4.95 11.34 4.91
N ALA A 67 -6.09 10.67 5.11
CA ALA A 67 -6.13 9.35 5.74
C ALA A 67 -5.73 8.28 4.72
N HIS A 68 -4.75 7.46 5.08
CA HIS A 68 -4.28 6.36 4.23
C HIS A 68 -4.75 5.01 4.78
N HIS A 69 -5.33 4.22 3.90
CA HIS A 69 -5.68 2.82 4.09
C HIS A 69 -5.00 2.01 2.98
N ALA A 70 -4.89 0.70 3.16
CA ALA A 70 -4.21 -0.15 2.20
C ALA A 70 -5.02 -1.41 1.89
N THR A 71 -4.70 -2.02 0.75
CA THR A 71 -4.97 -3.45 0.53
C THR A 71 -3.63 -4.19 0.52
N ILE A 72 -3.62 -5.41 1.06
CA ILE A 72 -2.41 -6.23 1.14
C ILE A 72 -2.68 -7.55 0.40
N GLY A 73 -1.73 -7.96 -0.43
CA GLY A 73 -1.84 -9.20 -1.19
C GLY A 73 -0.56 -9.60 -1.89
N LEU A 74 -0.57 -10.82 -2.42
CA LEU A 74 0.42 -11.28 -3.40
C LEU A 74 -0.09 -10.87 -4.79
N ASN A 75 0.62 -9.95 -5.45
CA ASN A 75 0.22 -9.48 -6.77
C ASN A 75 0.20 -10.66 -7.77
N PRO A 76 -0.84 -10.81 -8.61
CA PRO A 76 -0.92 -11.89 -9.59
C PRO A 76 0.27 -11.98 -10.54
N LYS A 77 0.95 -10.85 -10.81
CA LYS A 77 2.18 -10.79 -11.62
C LYS A 77 3.33 -11.58 -11.01
N GLU A 78 3.37 -11.69 -9.69
CA GLU A 78 4.42 -12.37 -8.91
C GLU A 78 3.98 -13.77 -8.47
N ALA A 79 2.69 -14.09 -8.53
CA ALA A 79 2.11 -15.30 -7.94
C ALA A 79 2.63 -16.63 -8.52
N ASN A 80 3.14 -16.61 -9.75
CA ASN A 80 3.74 -17.78 -10.40
C ASN A 80 5.22 -18.00 -10.03
N ASP A 81 5.85 -17.06 -9.31
CA ASP A 81 7.24 -17.18 -8.88
C ASP A 81 7.33 -17.97 -7.56
N PRO A 82 7.97 -19.15 -7.52
CA PRO A 82 8.09 -19.93 -6.30
C PRO A 82 8.75 -19.18 -5.13
N ARG A 83 9.60 -18.19 -5.42
CA ARG A 83 10.27 -17.35 -4.41
C ARG A 83 9.28 -16.47 -3.64
N CYS A 84 8.10 -16.21 -4.21
CA CYS A 84 7.07 -15.40 -3.59
C CYS A 84 6.12 -16.21 -2.69
N ARG A 85 6.15 -17.54 -2.76
CA ARG A 85 5.20 -18.41 -2.03
C ARG A 85 5.23 -18.19 -0.52
N GLU A 86 6.42 -17.96 0.04
CA GLU A 86 6.60 -17.73 1.48
C GLU A 86 5.83 -16.51 2.00
N VAL A 87 5.42 -15.58 1.13
CA VAL A 87 4.60 -14.43 1.55
C VAL A 87 3.24 -14.87 2.12
N LEU A 88 2.70 -16.00 1.65
CA LEU A 88 1.39 -16.48 2.09
C LEU A 88 1.36 -16.79 3.60
N GLU A 89 2.50 -17.18 4.18
CA GLU A 89 2.64 -17.45 5.61
C GLU A 89 2.63 -16.16 6.45
N VAL A 90 3.04 -15.02 5.88
CA VAL A 90 3.07 -13.73 6.60
C VAL A 90 1.86 -12.84 6.29
N LEU A 91 1.09 -13.10 5.23
CA LEU A 91 -0.11 -12.31 4.92
C LEU A 91 -1.10 -12.18 6.09
N PRO A 92 -1.40 -13.24 6.89
CA PRO A 92 -2.39 -13.14 7.95
C PRO A 92 -2.13 -12.04 8.99
N ARG A 93 -0.86 -11.78 9.36
CA ARG A 93 -0.52 -10.72 10.33
C ARG A 93 -0.76 -9.30 9.77
N TYR A 94 -0.66 -9.13 8.46
CA TYR A 94 -0.88 -7.86 7.80
C TYR A 94 -2.36 -7.63 7.52
N LEU A 95 -3.07 -8.67 7.06
CA LEU A 95 -4.52 -8.62 6.83
C LEU A 95 -5.32 -8.34 8.11
N ALA A 96 -4.77 -8.64 9.28
CA ALA A 96 -5.38 -8.34 10.56
C ALA A 96 -5.22 -6.88 11.04
N GLN A 97 -4.50 -6.02 10.30
CA GLN A 97 -4.29 -4.62 10.69
C GLN A 97 -5.51 -3.76 10.35
N ASP A 98 -5.93 -2.87 11.26
CA ASP A 98 -7.14 -2.03 11.11
C ASP A 98 -7.17 -1.18 9.83
N ARG A 99 -6.01 -0.78 9.31
CA ARG A 99 -5.89 0.04 8.09
C ARG A 99 -5.94 -0.77 6.81
N VAL A 100 -5.90 -2.09 6.91
CA VAL A 100 -6.01 -3.00 5.76
C VAL A 100 -7.47 -3.32 5.54
N VAL A 101 -8.02 -2.79 4.45
CA VAL A 101 -9.47 -2.81 4.20
C VAL A 101 -9.90 -3.89 3.21
N ALA A 102 -8.96 -4.48 2.48
CA ALA A 102 -9.21 -5.54 1.51
C ALA A 102 -7.92 -6.31 1.14
N VAL A 103 -8.07 -7.35 0.33
CA VAL A 103 -6.99 -8.07 -0.36
C VAL A 103 -6.87 -7.53 -1.79
N GLY A 104 -5.66 -7.22 -2.24
CA GLY A 104 -5.37 -6.70 -3.59
C GLY A 104 -3.92 -6.23 -3.74
N GLU A 105 -3.46 -5.78 -4.91
CA GLU A 105 -4.25 -5.25 -6.04
C GLU A 105 -5.25 -6.23 -6.72
#